data_AF-A0A261AIT6-F1
#
_entry.id   AF-A0A261AIT6-F1
#
_cell.length_a   1.000
_cell.length_b   1.000
_cell.length_c   1.000
_cell.angle_alpha   90.00
_cell.angle_beta   90.00
_cell.angle_gamma   90.00
#
_symmetry.space_group_name_H-M   'P 1'
#
loop_
_entity.id
_entity.type
_entity.pdbx_description
1 polymer ?
#
loop_
_entity_poly.entity_id
_entity_poly.type
_entity_poly.pdbx_seq_one_letter_code
_entity_poly.pdbx_strand_id
1 'polypeptide(L)'
;MTDEEKLAYINEIAQRDGVTLVMENVKKADNMREMSKLFLNTCWGKLAENPVRTESKLFETLDHVSQSEYMSAQGYEVKGIKDWDDGRTLITRASKTESVKTKEFTSIVIGIYTTSYARLRLLQAMEAVGSENLIYVGE
;
A
#
# COMPACT_ATOMS: atom_id res chain seq x y z
N MET A 1 15.36 -28.07 3.44
CA MET A 1 16.32 -27.47 4.38
C MET A 1 16.75 -28.57 5.32
N THR A 2 18.02 -28.93 5.30
CA THR A 2 18.64 -29.77 6.34
C THR A 2 18.76 -28.98 7.64
N ASP A 3 18.95 -29.67 8.77
CA ASP A 3 19.05 -29.01 10.07
C ASP A 3 20.35 -28.17 10.20
N GLU A 4 21.42 -28.56 9.50
CA GLU A 4 22.66 -27.79 9.37
C GLU A 4 22.43 -26.45 8.63
N GLU A 5 21.66 -26.47 7.53
CA GLU A 5 21.28 -25.25 6.80
C GLU A 5 20.43 -24.30 7.66
N LYS A 6 19.53 -24.85 8.48
CA LYS A 6 18.73 -24.04 9.41
C LYS A 6 19.60 -23.38 10.48
N LEU A 7 20.52 -24.12 11.09
CA LEU A 7 21.44 -23.59 12.10
C LEU A 7 22.34 -22.49 11.53
N ALA A 8 22.90 -22.70 10.33
CA ALA A 8 23.68 -21.68 9.65
C ALA A 8 22.86 -20.40 9.42
N TYR A 9 21.63 -20.54 8.94
CA TYR A 9 20.71 -19.41 8.73
C TYR A 9 20.35 -18.67 10.03
N ILE A 10 20.08 -19.40 11.12
CA ILE A 10 19.78 -18.80 12.43
C ILE A 10 20.97 -17.99 12.94
N ASN A 11 22.18 -18.54 12.84
CA ASN A 11 23.40 -17.87 13.29
C ASN A 11 23.70 -16.61 12.48
N GLU A 12 23.49 -16.66 11.16
CA GLU A 12 23.66 -15.50 10.28
C GLU A 12 22.70 -14.35 10.67
N ILE A 13 21.41 -14.66 10.87
CA ILE A 13 20.41 -13.67 11.28
C ILE A 13 20.72 -13.12 12.67
N ALA A 14 21.18 -13.96 13.60
CA ALA A 14 21.58 -13.50 14.93
C ALA A 14 22.76 -12.53 14.87
N GLN A 15 23.76 -12.78 14.01
CA GLN A 15 24.89 -11.87 13.85
C GLN A 15 24.53 -10.58 13.11
N ARG A 16 23.69 -10.66 12.07
CA ARG A 16 23.34 -9.51 11.23
C ARG A 16 22.31 -8.60 11.88
N ASP A 17 21.23 -9.19 12.41
CA ASP A 17 20.04 -8.47 12.86
C ASP A 17 19.91 -8.45 14.38
N GLY A 18 20.71 -9.24 15.11
CA GLY A 18 20.67 -9.32 16.58
C GLY A 18 19.47 -10.10 17.12
N VAL A 19 18.81 -10.91 16.28
CA VAL A 19 17.57 -11.63 16.63
C VAL A 19 17.77 -13.14 16.55
N THR A 20 17.34 -13.86 17.60
CA THR A 20 17.40 -15.33 17.64
C THR A 20 16.11 -15.94 17.08
N LEU A 21 16.26 -16.81 16.08
CA LEU A 21 15.14 -17.52 15.47
C LEU A 21 14.93 -18.89 16.10
N VAL A 22 13.67 -19.31 16.24
CA VAL A 22 13.30 -20.65 16.73
C VAL A 22 13.38 -21.65 15.59
N MET A 23 14.26 -22.65 15.71
CA MET A 23 14.57 -23.64 14.66
C MET A 23 13.33 -24.36 14.12
N GLU A 24 12.36 -24.65 14.97
CA GLU A 24 11.10 -25.33 14.61
C GLU A 24 10.20 -24.49 13.68
N ASN A 25 10.34 -23.17 13.74
CA ASN A 25 9.59 -22.21 12.93
C ASN A 25 10.28 -21.88 11.60
N VAL A 26 11.55 -22.29 11.43
CA VAL A 26 12.28 -22.10 10.18
C VAL A 26 11.82 -23.16 9.17
N LYS A 27 10.80 -22.80 8.40
CA LYS A 27 10.22 -23.63 7.35
C LYS A 27 10.33 -22.91 6.00
N LYS A 28 10.67 -23.66 4.96
CA LYS A 28 10.62 -23.15 3.58
C LYS A 28 9.14 -23.04 3.20
N ALA A 29 8.65 -21.82 3.11
CA ALA A 29 7.29 -21.54 2.67
C ALA A 29 7.37 -20.74 1.38
N ASP A 30 7.09 -21.42 0.26
CA ASP A 30 7.35 -20.91 -1.08
C ASP A 30 6.54 -19.63 -1.39
N ASN A 31 5.40 -19.42 -0.75
CA ASN A 31 4.53 -18.24 -0.92
C ASN A 31 4.49 -17.27 0.28
N MET A 32 4.84 -17.72 1.49
CA MET A 32 4.72 -16.88 2.70
C MET A 32 5.72 -15.73 2.70
N ARG A 33 6.89 -15.90 2.08
CA ARG A 33 7.87 -14.83 1.92
C ARG A 33 7.30 -13.69 1.07
N GLU A 34 6.65 -14.04 -0.04
CA GLU A 34 6.06 -13.08 -0.96
C GLU A 34 4.87 -12.37 -0.32
N MET A 35 3.99 -13.11 0.38
CA MET A 35 2.90 -12.51 1.14
C MET A 35 3.41 -11.58 2.24
N SER A 36 4.44 -11.98 2.99
CA SER A 36 5.02 -11.13 4.04
C SER A 36 5.62 -9.86 3.44
N LYS A 37 6.33 -9.97 2.31
CA LYS A 37 6.87 -8.81 1.58
C LYS A 37 5.75 -7.89 1.12
N LEU A 38 4.66 -8.44 0.59
CA LEU A 38 3.49 -7.67 0.18
C LEU A 38 2.87 -6.92 1.37
N PHE A 39 2.69 -7.58 2.52
CA PHE A 39 2.15 -6.94 3.72
C PHE A 39 3.04 -5.80 4.23
N LEU A 40 4.36 -6.01 4.29
CA LEU A 40 5.29 -4.96 4.71
C LEU A 40 5.28 -3.77 3.74
N ASN A 41 5.26 -4.03 2.43
CA ASN A 41 5.23 -2.98 1.41
C ASN A 41 3.89 -2.24 1.35
N THR A 42 2.78 -2.92 1.61
CA THR A 42 1.45 -2.28 1.61
C THR A 42 1.18 -1.50 2.90
N CYS A 43 1.82 -1.89 4.01
CA CYS A 43 1.62 -1.27 5.30
C CYS A 43 1.98 0.23 5.29
N TRP A 44 3.15 0.61 4.77
CA TRP A 44 3.53 2.02 4.74
C TRP A 44 2.63 2.85 3.81
N GLY A 45 2.23 2.29 2.66
CA GLY A 45 1.31 2.96 1.73
C GLY A 45 -0.08 3.16 2.35
N LYS A 46 -0.49 2.25 3.23
CA LYS A 46 -1.73 2.37 4.00
C LYS A 46 -1.68 3.52 5.00
N LEU A 47 -0.54 3.77 5.64
CA LEU A 47 -0.39 4.86 6.60
C LEU A 47 -0.52 6.25 5.97
N ALA A 48 -0.03 6.40 4.73
CA ALA A 48 -0.08 7.65 3.96
C ALA A 48 -1.26 7.71 2.98
N GLU A 49 -2.28 6.86 3.16
CA GLU A 49 -3.40 6.77 2.24
C GLU A 49 -4.17 8.09 2.18
N ASN A 50 -4.44 8.58 0.96
CA ASN A 50 -5.26 9.78 0.75
C ASN A 50 -6.68 9.55 1.30
N PRO A 51 -7.14 10.35 2.28
CA PRO A 51 -8.46 10.19 2.85
C PRO A 51 -9.58 10.66 1.91
N VAL A 52 -9.26 11.52 0.92
CA VAL A 52 -10.17 11.85 -0.18
C VAL A 52 -10.13 10.73 -1.20
N ARG A 53 -11.13 9.85 -1.13
CA ARG A 53 -11.30 8.76 -2.10
C ARG A 53 -12.36 9.09 -3.12
N THR A 54 -12.03 8.80 -4.37
CA THR A 54 -13.00 8.71 -5.45
C THR A 54 -13.55 7.29 -5.47
N GLU A 55 -14.86 7.18 -5.39
CA GLU A 55 -15.62 5.94 -5.42
C GLU A 55 -16.38 5.87 -6.75
N SER A 56 -16.34 4.72 -7.42
CA SER A 56 -17.15 4.47 -8.60
C SER A 56 -18.05 3.27 -8.33
N LYS A 57 -19.34 3.41 -8.62
CA LYS A 57 -20.31 2.32 -8.51
C LYS A 57 -21.07 2.17 -9.82
N LEU A 58 -21.30 0.90 -10.18
CA LEU A 58 -22.06 0.51 -11.35
C LEU A 58 -23.53 0.37 -10.97
N PHE A 59 -24.41 0.93 -11.79
CA PHE A 59 -25.86 0.85 -11.66
C PHE A 59 -26.46 0.33 -12.96
N GLU A 60 -27.65 -0.26 -12.87
CA GLU A 60 -28.49 -0.45 -14.06
C GLU A 60 -29.06 0.92 -14.47
N THR A 61 -29.05 1.23 -15.77
CA THR A 61 -29.46 2.55 -16.28
C THR A 61 -30.90 2.91 -15.92
N LEU A 62 -31.78 1.90 -15.82
CA LEU A 62 -33.19 2.08 -15.45
C LEU A 62 -33.41 2.33 -13.95
N ASP A 63 -32.41 2.05 -13.10
CA ASP A 63 -32.51 2.23 -11.65
C ASP A 63 -32.23 3.69 -11.24
N HIS A 64 -33.11 4.59 -11.65
CA HIS A 64 -32.98 6.01 -11.38
C HIS A 64 -33.06 6.35 -9.88
N VAL A 65 -33.73 5.52 -9.08
CA VAL A 65 -33.88 5.74 -7.63
C VAL A 65 -32.54 5.56 -6.94
N SER A 66 -31.90 4.40 -7.10
CA SER A 66 -30.60 4.14 -6.46
C SER A 66 -29.51 5.08 -6.98
N GLN A 67 -29.55 5.45 -8.26
CA GLN A 67 -28.63 6.42 -8.83
C GLN A 67 -28.80 7.80 -8.16
N SER A 68 -30.05 8.29 -8.05
CA SER A 68 -30.35 9.58 -7.42
C SER A 68 -29.93 9.61 -5.95
N GLU A 69 -30.22 8.55 -5.19
CA GLU A 69 -29.79 8.42 -3.79
C GLU A 69 -28.26 8.43 -3.67
N TYR A 70 -27.55 7.72 -4.56
CA TYR A 70 -26.09 7.65 -4.54
C TYR A 70 -25.43 9.00 -4.86
N MET A 71 -26.01 9.76 -5.80
CA MET A 71 -25.55 11.09 -6.19
C MET A 71 -25.89 12.17 -5.15
N SER A 72 -27.04 12.05 -4.47
CA SER A 72 -27.54 13.04 -3.52
C SER A 72 -27.03 12.83 -2.09
N ALA A 73 -26.20 11.80 -1.86
CA ALA A 73 -25.65 11.50 -0.55
C ALA A 73 -24.85 12.68 0.03
N GLN A 74 -25.20 13.09 1.25
CA GLN A 74 -24.54 14.20 1.93
C GLN A 74 -23.05 13.91 2.15
N GLY A 75 -22.21 14.92 1.93
CA GLY A 75 -20.76 14.80 2.07
C GLY A 75 -20.04 14.23 0.85
N TYR A 76 -20.77 13.93 -0.23
CA TYR A 76 -20.21 13.49 -1.51
C TYR A 76 -20.49 14.50 -2.63
N GLU A 77 -19.63 14.51 -3.63
CA GLU A 77 -19.75 15.30 -4.85
C GLU A 77 -19.56 14.38 -6.05
N VAL A 78 -20.50 14.42 -7.00
CA VAL A 78 -20.41 13.64 -8.24
C VAL A 78 -19.28 14.20 -9.10
N LYS A 79 -18.38 13.33 -9.54
CA LYS A 79 -17.23 13.67 -10.41
C LYS A 79 -17.43 13.22 -11.85
N GLY A 80 -18.28 12.23 -12.09
CA GLY A 80 -18.56 11.78 -13.45
C GLY A 80 -19.70 10.78 -13.49
N ILE A 81 -20.40 10.78 -14.62
CA ILE A 81 -21.41 9.79 -14.98
C ILE A 81 -21.03 9.29 -16.36
N LYS A 82 -20.99 7.97 -16.54
CA LYS A 82 -20.69 7.35 -17.82
C LYS A 82 -21.64 6.20 -18.08
N ASP A 83 -22.40 6.30 -19.15
CA ASP A 83 -23.27 5.22 -19.61
C ASP A 83 -22.50 4.27 -20.52
N TRP A 84 -22.87 3.00 -20.47
CA TRP A 84 -22.42 1.94 -21.37
C TRP A 84 -23.60 1.36 -22.15
N ASP A 85 -23.29 0.83 -23.33
CA ASP A 85 -24.27 0.26 -24.25
C ASP A 85 -25.02 -0.96 -23.68
N ASP A 86 -24.53 -1.57 -22.60
CA ASP A 86 -25.13 -2.72 -21.92
C ASP A 86 -26.26 -2.34 -20.94
N GLY A 87 -26.72 -1.08 -20.96
CA GLY A 87 -27.75 -0.59 -20.04
C GLY A 87 -27.22 -0.44 -18.62
N ARG A 88 -25.93 -0.12 -18.48
CA ARG A 88 -25.30 0.18 -17.19
C ARG A 88 -24.72 1.58 -17.16
N THR A 89 -24.77 2.18 -15.98
CA THR A 89 -24.27 3.53 -15.73
C THR A 89 -23.22 3.48 -14.63
N LEU A 90 -22.00 3.96 -14.91
CA LEU A 90 -21.01 4.26 -13.89
C LEU A 90 -21.31 5.62 -13.29
N ILE A 91 -21.43 5.69 -11.98
CA ILE A 91 -21.43 6.96 -11.26
C ILE A 91 -20.19 7.01 -10.39
N THR A 92 -19.38 8.03 -10.62
CA THR A 92 -18.17 8.32 -9.87
C THR A 92 -18.42 9.53 -8.98
N ARG A 93 -18.13 9.40 -7.69
CA ARG A 93 -18.23 10.48 -6.69
C ARG A 93 -16.97 10.55 -5.84
N ALA A 94 -16.70 11.70 -5.25
CA ALA A 94 -15.63 11.87 -4.27
C ALA A 94 -16.20 12.46 -2.98
N SER A 95 -15.60 12.13 -1.84
CA SER A 95 -15.94 12.81 -0.59
C SER A 95 -15.56 14.29 -0.66
N LYS A 96 -16.46 15.18 -0.24
CA LYS A 96 -16.18 16.61 -0.09
C LYS A 96 -15.12 16.78 0.98
N THR A 97 -14.14 17.66 0.75
CA THR A 97 -13.00 17.90 1.66
C THR A 97 -13.43 18.19 3.10
N GLU A 98 -14.52 18.93 3.28
CA GLU A 98 -15.10 19.30 4.58
C GLU A 98 -15.70 18.12 5.36
N SER A 99 -16.04 17.03 4.65
CA SER A 99 -16.65 15.82 5.23
C SER A 99 -15.67 14.64 5.29
N VAL A 100 -14.40 14.86 4.94
CA VAL A 100 -13.37 13.82 4.94
C VAL A 100 -13.07 13.40 6.37
N LYS A 101 -13.26 12.11 6.66
CA LYS A 101 -12.80 11.49 7.89
C LYS A 101 -11.52 10.72 7.63
N THR A 102 -10.48 11.06 8.37
CA THR A 102 -9.24 10.26 8.42
C THR A 102 -9.56 8.87 8.97
N LYS A 103 -8.98 7.83 8.38
CA LYS A 103 -9.18 6.45 8.86
C LYS A 103 -8.38 6.21 10.13
N GLU A 104 -8.90 5.38 11.02
CA GLU A 104 -8.30 5.08 12.33
C GLU A 104 -6.85 4.57 12.24
N PHE A 105 -6.51 3.87 11.16
CA PHE A 105 -5.19 3.27 10.94
C PHE A 105 -4.32 4.04 9.94
N THR A 106 -4.50 5.36 9.83
CA THR A 106 -3.67 6.22 8.96
C THR A 106 -2.87 7.22 9.79
N SER A 107 -1.62 7.46 9.38
CA SER A 107 -0.75 8.45 10.00
C SER A 107 0.19 9.02 8.94
N ILE A 108 -0.17 10.20 8.46
CA ILE A 108 0.60 10.94 7.46
C ILE A 108 2.01 11.21 7.99
N VAL A 109 2.15 11.51 9.28
CA VAL A 109 3.45 11.78 9.92
C VAL A 109 4.37 10.58 9.80
N ILE A 110 3.89 9.37 10.12
CA ILE A 110 4.70 8.15 9.99
C ILE A 110 5.06 7.92 8.52
N GLY A 111 4.12 8.10 7.58
CA GLY A 111 4.40 8.00 6.14
C GLY A 111 5.49 8.96 5.66
N ILE A 112 5.49 10.21 6.13
CA ILE A 112 6.53 11.20 5.82
C ILE A 112 7.89 10.74 6.36
N TYR A 113 7.96 10.31 7.62
CA TYR A 113 9.22 9.85 8.21
C TYR A 113 9.75 8.60 7.52
N THR A 114 8.90 7.61 7.24
CA THR A 114 9.30 6.38 6.55
C THR A 114 9.90 6.68 5.18
N THR A 115 9.24 7.50 4.36
CA THR A 115 9.74 7.85 3.03
C THR A 115 10.99 8.74 3.08
N SER A 116 11.07 9.66 4.04
CA SER A 116 12.25 10.52 4.22
C SER A 116 13.47 9.70 4.62
N TYR A 117 13.31 8.77 5.57
CA TYR A 117 14.41 7.91 6.02
C TYR A 117 14.85 6.93 4.93
N ALA A 118 13.90 6.38 4.16
CA ALA A 118 14.21 5.54 3.00
C ALA A 118 15.08 6.30 1.98
N ARG A 119 14.76 7.57 1.68
CA ARG A 119 15.57 8.41 0.78
C ARG A 119 16.97 8.68 1.32
N LEU A 120 17.11 8.94 2.63
CA LEU A 120 18.43 9.11 3.25
C LEU A 120 19.28 7.83 3.14
N ARG A 121 18.68 6.66 3.36
CA ARG A 121 19.37 5.37 3.20
C ARG A 121 19.76 5.10 1.75
N LEU A 122 18.89 5.45 0.81
CA LEU A 122 19.20 5.35 -0.62
C LEU A 122 20.36 6.26 -1.01
N LEU A 123 20.37 7.51 -0.52
CA LEU A 123 21.46 8.45 -0.76
C LEU A 123 22.80 7.92 -0.22
N GLN A 124 22.82 7.39 1.00
CA GLN A 124 24.02 6.74 1.58
C GLN A 124 24.53 5.60 0.70
N ALA A 125 23.63 4.79 0.15
CA ALA A 125 24.02 3.70 -0.76
C ALA A 125 24.56 4.24 -2.10
N MET A 126 23.97 5.30 -2.63
CA MET A 126 24.45 5.96 -3.86
C MET A 126 25.85 6.56 -3.68
N GLU A 127 26.08 7.23 -2.56
CA GLU A 127 27.40 7.77 -2.20
C GLU A 127 28.45 6.67 -2.08
N ALA A 128 28.09 5.53 -1.51
CA ALA A 128 29.00 4.38 -1.39
C ALA A 128 29.34 3.73 -2.73
N VAL A 129 28.43 3.75 -3.71
CA VAL A 129 28.66 3.22 -5.06
C VAL A 129 29.50 4.17 -5.93
N GLY A 130 29.40 5.48 -5.67
CA GLY A 130 30.07 6.52 -6.44
C GLY A 130 29.29 6.94 -7.68
N SER A 131 29.37 8.23 -8.02
CA SER A 131 28.59 8.84 -9.12
C SER A 131 28.88 8.23 -10.49
N GLU A 132 30.11 7.78 -10.70
CA GLU A 132 30.63 7.20 -11.94
C GLU A 132 30.07 5.80 -12.22
N ASN A 133 29.62 5.09 -11.17
CA ASN A 133 29.05 3.75 -11.28
C ASN A 133 27.52 3.76 -11.19
N LEU A 134 26.92 4.94 -10.98
CA LEU A 134 25.48 5.09 -10.82
C LEU A 134 24.78 5.23 -12.18
N ILE A 135 24.00 4.21 -12.56
CA ILE A 135 23.28 4.19 -13.85
C ILE A 135 21.83 4.69 -13.72
N TYR A 136 21.12 4.26 -12.68
CA TYR A 136 19.73 4.63 -12.45
C TYR A 136 19.36 4.48 -10.97
N VAL A 137 18.49 5.38 -10.51
CA VAL A 137 17.80 5.29 -9.22
C VAL A 137 16.35 5.65 -9.45
N GLY A 138 15.43 4.78 -9.01
CA GLY A 138 14.00 5.03 -9.11
C GLY A 138 13.48 5.92 -7.98
N GLU A 139 12.42 6.68 -8.29
CA GLU A 139 11.59 7.37 -7.30
C GLU A 139 10.70 6.41 -6.50
#